data_AF-A0A9P7L849-F1
#
_entry.id   AF-A0A9P7L849-F1
#
_cell.length_a   1.000
_cell.length_b   1.000
_cell.length_c   1.000
_cell.angle_alpha   90.00
_cell.angle_beta   90.00
_cell.angle_gamma   90.00
#
_symmetry.space_group_name_H-M   'P 1'
#
loop_
_entity.id
_entity.type
_entity.pdbx_description
1 polymer ?
#
loop_
_entity_poly.entity_id
_entity_poly.type
_entity_poly.pdbx_seq_one_letter_code
_entity_poly.pdbx_strand_id
1 'polypeptide(L)'
;MSNITENLNRWALGSSLYGPGTFWSWLIIVASVFISWTINPVTKRLDRITNDTIAALTLPVVAAADALYQLAKYDRPDRPRLLLSDSPEDIQLVAALEAPLAICEVYVVLAIFLHSAASRRYQWKRVGCVTLSTLLCFSPQLVIFFTYPDLPVSRSTFARPFLFNFVLALGFISGIMTIMTGVSVTRTIVVTVYRKAKPSSTEGQERSKERRSGFEKWSNIFAAVLIASIISVVKYGFIGNTTAFAAGMLGYQTRMIRFMPKSNVSLTDLDQVVALAGGAFTLLFSIYDAAKGWRLSSSTRAGNHI
;
A
#
# COMPACT_ATOMS: atom_id res chain seq x y z
N MET A 1 34.48 29.74 -23.61
CA MET A 1 33.55 28.59 -23.76
C MET A 1 32.87 28.37 -22.42
N SER A 2 31.86 29.20 -22.15
CA SER A 2 31.07 29.25 -20.93
C SER A 2 29.62 29.43 -21.39
N ASN A 3 28.68 28.68 -20.77
CA ASN A 3 27.23 28.73 -20.98
C ASN A 3 26.59 27.70 -21.95
N ILE A 4 26.87 26.40 -21.79
CA ILE A 4 25.97 25.33 -22.28
C ILE A 4 25.62 24.31 -21.16
N THR A 5 26.09 24.51 -19.93
CA THR A 5 25.44 23.88 -18.75
C THR A 5 24.20 24.68 -18.40
N GLU A 6 23.26 24.72 -19.34
CA GLU A 6 21.89 25.10 -19.10
C GLU A 6 21.37 24.18 -18.00
N ASN A 7 20.71 24.76 -16.99
CA ASN A 7 20.19 24.06 -15.82
C ASN A 7 19.21 22.95 -16.24
N LEU A 8 19.72 21.76 -16.54
CA LEU A 8 18.91 20.57 -16.78
C LEU A 8 18.15 20.28 -15.48
N ASN A 9 16.86 20.61 -15.49
CA ASN A 9 16.02 20.44 -14.32
C ASN A 9 15.90 18.93 -14.02
N ARG A 10 16.34 18.50 -12.82
CA ARG A 10 16.41 17.09 -12.42
C ARG A 10 15.09 16.33 -12.62
N TRP A 11 13.95 16.98 -12.45
CA TRP A 11 12.64 16.32 -12.54
C TRP A 11 11.95 16.49 -13.90
N ALA A 12 12.70 16.93 -14.94
CA ALA A 12 12.13 17.20 -16.26
C ALA A 12 11.46 15.98 -16.91
N LEU A 13 12.00 14.79 -16.65
CA LEU A 13 11.46 13.51 -17.14
C LEU A 13 10.41 12.89 -16.19
N GLY A 14 10.13 13.52 -15.04
CA GLY A 14 9.14 13.04 -14.10
C GLY A 14 7.73 13.22 -14.64
N SER A 15 6.97 12.12 -14.77
CA SER A 15 5.58 12.15 -15.22
C SER A 15 4.69 12.96 -14.26
N SER A 16 3.86 13.85 -14.82
CA SER A 16 2.84 14.60 -14.05
C SER A 16 1.79 13.68 -13.40
N LEU A 17 1.67 12.44 -13.88
CA LEU A 17 0.82 11.40 -13.30
C LEU A 17 1.14 11.14 -11.82
N TYR A 18 2.39 11.33 -11.41
CA TYR A 18 2.83 11.15 -10.03
C TYR A 18 3.01 12.48 -9.29
N GLY A 19 2.44 13.55 -9.85
CA GLY A 19 2.40 14.87 -9.24
C GLY A 19 1.65 14.88 -7.90
N PRO A 20 1.82 15.95 -7.13
CA PRO A 20 1.28 16.04 -5.77
C PRO A 20 -0.25 15.90 -5.72
N GLY A 21 -0.98 16.49 -6.67
CA GLY A 21 -2.44 16.47 -6.68
C GLY A 21 -2.98 15.06 -6.90
N THR A 22 -2.42 14.34 -7.88
CA THR A 22 -2.77 12.93 -8.13
C THR A 22 -2.39 12.04 -6.96
N PHE A 23 -1.22 12.25 -6.36
CA PHE A 23 -0.79 11.50 -5.19
C PHE A 23 -1.75 11.67 -4.00
N TRP A 24 -2.12 12.91 -3.66
CA TRP A 24 -3.05 13.19 -2.56
C TRP A 24 -4.46 12.68 -2.87
N SER A 25 -4.94 12.86 -4.10
CA SER A 25 -6.20 12.29 -4.57
C SER A 25 -6.26 10.78 -4.35
N TRP A 26 -5.20 10.08 -4.73
CA TRP A 26 -5.11 8.64 -4.55
C TRP A 26 -5.10 8.24 -3.06
N LEU A 27 -4.37 8.94 -2.20
CA LEU A 27 -4.42 8.69 -0.75
C LEU A 27 -5.84 8.85 -0.18
N ILE A 28 -6.58 9.86 -0.65
CA ILE A 28 -7.97 10.08 -0.27
C ILE A 28 -8.86 8.91 -0.73
N ILE A 29 -8.66 8.41 -1.95
CA ILE A 29 -9.38 7.23 -2.46
C ILE A 29 -9.05 5.99 -1.64
N VAL A 30 -7.78 5.75 -1.30
CA VAL A 30 -7.38 4.63 -0.43
C VAL A 30 -8.03 4.74 0.95
N ALA A 31 -8.06 5.94 1.54
CA ALA A 31 -8.74 6.19 2.81
C ALA A 31 -10.24 5.91 2.71
N SER A 32 -10.88 6.34 1.62
CA SER A 32 -12.29 6.05 1.32
C SER A 32 -12.56 4.55 1.27
N VAL A 33 -11.73 3.77 0.57
CA VAL A 33 -11.84 2.31 0.49
C VAL A 33 -11.70 1.68 1.88
N PHE A 34 -10.71 2.13 2.66
CA PHE A 34 -10.48 1.62 4.01
C PHE A 34 -11.68 1.89 4.94
N ILE A 35 -12.25 3.10 4.90
CA ILE A 35 -13.47 3.47 5.63
C ILE A 35 -14.65 2.61 5.20
N SER A 36 -14.85 2.45 3.89
CA SER A 36 -15.93 1.63 3.34
C SER A 36 -15.83 0.16 3.76
N TRP A 37 -14.63 -0.40 3.88
CA TRP A 37 -14.45 -1.79 4.32
C TRP A 37 -14.60 -1.96 5.84
N THR A 38 -14.29 -0.93 6.63
CA THR A 38 -14.27 -1.02 8.09
C THR A 38 -15.54 -0.53 8.76
N ILE A 39 -16.13 0.56 8.27
CA ILE A 39 -17.21 1.32 8.93
C ILE A 39 -18.57 1.10 8.25
N ASN A 40 -18.64 1.02 6.91
CA ASN A 40 -19.93 0.93 6.21
C ASN A 40 -20.62 -0.43 6.47
N PRO A 41 -21.80 -0.46 7.13
CA PRO A 41 -22.45 -1.72 7.54
C PRO A 41 -22.91 -2.58 6.35
N VAL A 42 -23.21 -1.96 5.22
CA VAL A 42 -23.69 -2.62 3.99
C VAL A 42 -22.49 -3.22 3.25
N THR A 43 -21.49 -2.40 2.94
CA THR A 43 -20.33 -2.78 2.12
C THR A 43 -19.33 -3.69 2.85
N LYS A 44 -19.32 -3.67 4.18
CA LYS A 44 -18.47 -4.52 5.04
C LYS A 44 -18.82 -6.01 4.98
N ARG A 45 -20.03 -6.38 4.55
CA ARG A 45 -20.47 -7.78 4.47
C ARG A 45 -20.36 -8.37 3.06
N LEU A 46 -20.25 -7.52 2.05
CA LEU A 46 -20.19 -7.91 0.64
C LEU A 46 -18.75 -7.98 0.18
N ASP A 47 -18.31 -9.15 -0.31
CA ASP A 47 -17.02 -9.29 -1.01
C ASP A 47 -17.14 -8.85 -2.47
N ARG A 48 -17.41 -7.56 -2.67
CA ARG A 48 -17.49 -6.91 -3.98
C ARG A 48 -16.31 -5.95 -4.15
N ILE A 49 -15.72 -5.97 -5.33
CA ILE A 49 -14.74 -4.99 -5.80
C ILE A 49 -15.53 -3.79 -6.31
N THR A 50 -15.34 -2.62 -5.68
CA THR A 50 -15.97 -1.36 -6.09
C THR A 50 -15.06 -0.59 -7.04
N ASN A 51 -15.62 0.39 -7.76
CA ASN A 51 -14.82 1.27 -8.62
C ASN A 51 -13.72 1.97 -7.81
N ASP A 52 -14.00 2.42 -6.59
CA ASP A 52 -13.00 3.00 -5.69
C ASP A 52 -11.89 2.02 -5.32
N THR A 53 -12.23 0.72 -5.16
CA THR A 53 -11.22 -0.32 -4.91
C THR A 53 -10.31 -0.47 -6.14
N ILE A 54 -10.88 -0.43 -7.35
CA ILE A 54 -10.09 -0.50 -8.58
C ILE A 54 -9.17 0.72 -8.64
N ALA A 55 -9.71 1.93 -8.50
CA ALA A 55 -8.94 3.18 -8.53
C ALA A 55 -7.81 3.21 -7.49
N ALA A 56 -8.07 2.75 -6.26
CA ALA A 56 -7.08 2.66 -5.20
C ALA A 56 -5.90 1.73 -5.55
N LEU A 57 -6.16 0.66 -6.29
CA LEU A 57 -5.15 -0.36 -6.65
C LEU A 57 -4.49 -0.09 -8.00
N THR A 58 -5.14 0.64 -8.90
CA THR A 58 -4.62 0.91 -10.26
C THR A 58 -3.38 1.78 -10.22
N LEU A 59 -3.37 2.90 -9.45
CA LEU A 59 -2.21 3.81 -9.46
C LEU A 59 -0.91 3.11 -9.01
N PRO A 60 -0.88 2.33 -7.92
CA PRO A 60 0.31 1.56 -7.53
C PRO A 60 0.73 0.51 -8.56
N VAL A 61 -0.23 -0.16 -9.20
CA VAL A 61 0.06 -1.16 -10.24
C VAL A 61 0.67 -0.51 -11.48
N VAL A 62 0.13 0.64 -11.91
CA VAL A 62 0.68 1.42 -13.02
C VAL A 62 2.08 1.92 -12.66
N ALA A 63 2.27 2.44 -11.45
CA ALA A 63 3.59 2.86 -10.97
C ALA A 63 4.61 1.71 -10.97
N ALA A 64 4.21 0.51 -10.52
CA ALA A 64 5.09 -0.65 -10.55
C ALA A 64 5.46 -1.05 -11.98
N ALA A 65 4.49 -1.08 -12.90
CA ALA A 65 4.72 -1.40 -14.30
C ALA A 65 5.63 -0.36 -14.99
N ASP A 66 5.41 0.93 -14.70
CA ASP A 66 6.23 2.02 -15.22
C ASP A 66 7.67 1.93 -14.70
N ALA A 67 7.87 1.68 -13.40
CA ALA A 67 9.20 1.47 -12.84
C ALA A 67 9.93 0.28 -13.49
N LEU A 68 9.24 -0.85 -13.67
CA LEU A 68 9.81 -2.02 -14.37
C LEU A 68 10.14 -1.72 -15.82
N TYR A 69 9.25 -1.00 -16.53
CA TYR A 69 9.47 -0.62 -17.91
C TYR A 69 10.70 0.28 -18.06
N GLN A 70 10.84 1.28 -17.18
CA GLN A 70 12.00 2.17 -17.16
C GLN A 70 13.29 1.39 -16.86
N LEU A 71 13.28 0.51 -15.85
CA LEU A 71 14.43 -0.35 -15.56
C LEU A 71 14.79 -1.22 -16.77
N ALA A 72 13.83 -1.92 -17.37
CA ALA A 72 14.09 -2.80 -18.51
C ALA A 72 14.57 -2.04 -19.76
N LYS A 73 14.09 -0.81 -19.98
CA LYS A 73 14.43 -0.01 -21.16
C LYS A 73 15.81 0.60 -21.08
N TYR A 74 16.18 1.11 -19.90
CA TYR A 74 17.34 1.97 -19.73
C TYR A 74 18.49 1.31 -18.96
N ASP A 75 18.23 0.27 -18.18
CA ASP A 75 19.27 -0.52 -17.51
C ASP A 75 19.73 -1.66 -18.43
N ARG A 76 20.55 -1.30 -19.43
CA ARG A 76 21.11 -2.23 -20.42
C ARG A 76 22.50 -2.73 -20.00
N PRO A 77 22.91 -3.93 -20.44
CA PRO A 77 24.26 -4.46 -20.19
C PRO A 77 25.39 -3.52 -20.65
N ASP A 78 25.14 -2.64 -21.62
CA ASP A 78 26.10 -1.65 -22.14
C ASP A 78 26.18 -0.36 -21.30
N ARG A 79 25.24 -0.12 -20.39
CA ARG A 79 25.24 0.99 -19.42
C ARG A 79 25.14 0.43 -17.99
N PRO A 80 26.09 -0.41 -17.56
CA PRO A 80 26.05 -0.97 -16.22
C PRO A 80 26.24 0.18 -15.24
N ARG A 81 25.31 0.37 -14.31
CA ARG A 81 25.33 1.41 -13.26
C ARG A 81 24.66 2.74 -13.58
N LEU A 82 23.53 2.71 -14.28
CA LEU A 82 22.64 3.87 -14.38
C LEU A 82 22.40 4.55 -13.01
N LEU A 83 22.19 3.75 -11.96
CA LEU A 83 21.90 4.21 -10.59
C LEU A 83 23.11 4.79 -9.82
N LEU A 84 24.32 4.70 -10.38
CA LEU A 84 25.56 5.26 -9.82
C LEU A 84 26.21 6.29 -10.76
N SER A 85 25.53 6.64 -11.86
CA SER A 85 26.06 7.60 -12.82
C SER A 85 25.87 9.03 -12.33
N ASP A 86 26.90 9.85 -12.52
CA ASP A 86 26.91 11.29 -12.24
C ASP A 86 26.52 12.14 -13.45
N SER A 87 26.14 11.51 -14.58
CA SER A 87 25.75 12.25 -15.78
C SER A 87 24.40 12.95 -15.58
N PRO A 88 24.23 14.20 -16.09
CA PRO A 88 22.99 14.96 -15.89
C PRO A 88 21.76 14.28 -16.52
N GLU A 89 21.95 13.56 -17.63
CA GLU A 89 20.89 12.79 -18.30
C GLU A 89 20.47 11.57 -17.47
N ASP A 90 21.43 10.84 -16.89
CA ASP A 90 21.15 9.69 -16.02
C ASP A 90 20.47 10.14 -14.73
N ILE A 91 20.84 11.29 -14.19
CA ILE A 91 20.19 11.89 -13.02
C ILE A 91 18.70 12.17 -13.29
N GLN A 92 18.34 12.68 -14.46
CA GLN A 92 16.94 12.92 -14.82
C GLN A 92 16.15 11.62 -14.97
N LEU A 93 16.78 10.59 -15.51
CA LEU A 93 16.16 9.29 -15.67
C LEU A 93 15.96 8.58 -14.32
N VAL A 94 16.95 8.64 -13.43
CA VAL A 94 16.82 8.15 -12.06
C VAL A 94 15.72 8.91 -11.31
N ALA A 95 15.64 10.23 -11.49
CA ALA A 95 14.57 11.04 -10.92
C ALA A 95 13.17 10.68 -11.45
N ALA A 96 13.05 10.29 -12.72
CA ALA A 96 11.80 9.78 -13.28
C ALA A 96 11.40 8.42 -12.67
N LEU A 97 12.37 7.58 -12.33
CA LEU A 97 12.17 6.30 -11.63
C LEU A 97 11.82 6.47 -10.15
N GLU A 98 12.28 7.55 -9.50
CA GLU A 98 11.99 7.83 -8.08
C GLU A 98 10.50 7.96 -7.78
N ALA A 99 9.76 8.62 -8.68
CA ALA A 99 8.35 8.92 -8.48
C ALA A 99 7.46 7.65 -8.41
N PRO A 100 7.51 6.73 -9.39
CA PRO A 100 6.75 5.48 -9.31
C PRO A 100 7.21 4.59 -8.14
N LEU A 101 8.53 4.50 -7.87
CA LEU A 101 9.04 3.74 -6.73
C LEU A 101 8.50 4.26 -5.39
N ALA A 102 8.34 5.57 -5.25
CA ALA A 102 7.76 6.17 -4.05
C ALA A 102 6.30 5.77 -3.83
N ILE A 103 5.50 5.73 -4.90
CA ILE A 103 4.11 5.27 -4.82
C ILE A 103 4.04 3.80 -4.41
N CYS A 104 4.87 2.94 -5.01
CA CYS A 104 4.94 1.53 -4.65
C CYS A 104 5.27 1.33 -3.17
N GLU A 105 6.26 2.07 -2.65
CA GLU A 105 6.67 2.00 -1.24
C GLU A 105 5.56 2.45 -0.28
N VAL A 106 4.89 3.57 -0.58
CA VAL A 106 3.73 4.05 0.20
C VAL A 106 2.60 3.03 0.15
N TYR A 107 2.30 2.49 -1.03
CA TYR A 107 1.24 1.51 -1.19
C TYR A 107 1.51 0.22 -0.41
N VAL A 108 2.75 -0.28 -0.40
CA VAL A 108 3.11 -1.49 0.37
C VAL A 108 2.77 -1.33 1.86
N VAL A 109 3.01 -0.14 2.43
CA VAL A 109 2.62 0.16 3.82
C VAL A 109 1.09 0.19 3.97
N LEU A 110 0.38 0.86 3.06
CA LEU A 110 -1.09 0.94 3.06
C LEU A 110 -1.75 -0.44 2.84
N ALA A 111 -1.12 -1.32 2.07
CA ALA A 111 -1.60 -2.65 1.76
C ALA A 111 -1.69 -3.54 2.99
N ILE A 112 -0.81 -3.36 3.98
CA ILE A 112 -0.92 -4.03 5.28
C ILE A 112 -2.27 -3.71 5.94
N PHE A 113 -2.68 -2.44 5.92
CA PHE A 113 -3.95 -2.00 6.50
C PHE A 113 -5.15 -2.51 5.69
N LEU A 114 -5.09 -2.42 4.36
CA LEU A 114 -6.15 -2.89 3.47
C LEU A 114 -6.33 -4.42 3.56
N HIS A 115 -5.23 -5.17 3.54
CA HIS A 115 -5.25 -6.63 3.67
C HIS A 115 -5.80 -7.05 5.03
N SER A 116 -5.41 -6.36 6.10
CA SER A 116 -5.97 -6.53 7.44
C SER A 116 -7.47 -6.28 7.50
N ALA A 117 -7.96 -5.23 6.84
CA ALA A 117 -9.38 -4.91 6.80
C ALA A 117 -10.17 -5.97 6.02
N ALA A 118 -9.66 -6.43 4.89
CA ALA A 118 -10.28 -7.46 4.05
C ALA A 118 -10.29 -8.86 4.69
N SER A 119 -9.18 -9.26 5.32
CA SER A 119 -9.01 -10.60 5.91
C SER A 119 -9.93 -10.86 7.10
N ARG A 120 -10.30 -9.81 7.85
CA ARG A 120 -11.21 -9.90 9.02
C ARG A 120 -12.57 -10.54 8.71
N ARG A 121 -13.03 -10.48 7.46
CA ARG A 121 -14.39 -10.91 7.05
C ARG A 121 -14.40 -11.97 5.94
N TYR A 122 -13.28 -12.67 5.71
CA TYR A 122 -13.14 -13.69 4.65
C TYR A 122 -13.45 -13.16 3.24
N GLN A 123 -13.06 -11.92 2.95
CA GLN A 123 -13.30 -11.27 1.65
C GLN A 123 -12.17 -11.60 0.67
N TRP A 124 -12.21 -12.80 0.08
CA TRP A 124 -11.14 -13.35 -0.76
C TRP A 124 -10.84 -12.53 -2.00
N LYS A 125 -11.85 -11.93 -2.62
CA LYS A 125 -11.61 -11.10 -3.81
C LYS A 125 -10.78 -9.88 -3.43
N ARG A 126 -11.13 -9.20 -2.33
CA ARG A 126 -10.39 -8.04 -1.81
C ARG A 126 -8.99 -8.42 -1.35
N VAL A 127 -8.85 -9.51 -0.59
CA VAL A 127 -7.54 -10.04 -0.15
C VAL A 127 -6.66 -10.35 -1.37
N GLY A 128 -7.19 -11.06 -2.37
CA GLY A 128 -6.47 -11.41 -3.59
C GLY A 128 -6.00 -10.19 -4.38
N CYS A 129 -6.87 -9.20 -4.59
CA CYS A 129 -6.50 -7.97 -5.29
C CYS A 129 -5.42 -7.15 -4.55
N VAL A 130 -5.53 -7.03 -3.22
CA VAL A 130 -4.52 -6.32 -2.41
C VAL A 130 -3.19 -7.08 -2.42
N THR A 131 -3.20 -8.40 -2.27
CA THR A 131 -1.98 -9.20 -2.32
C THR A 131 -1.32 -9.14 -3.69
N LEU A 132 -2.07 -9.29 -4.78
CA LEU A 132 -1.53 -9.22 -6.14
C LEU A 132 -0.89 -7.87 -6.45
N SER A 133 -1.59 -6.77 -6.16
CA SER A 133 -1.04 -5.42 -6.33
C SER A 133 0.19 -5.17 -5.45
N THR A 134 0.23 -5.75 -4.23
CA THR A 134 1.41 -5.65 -3.35
C THR A 134 2.60 -6.38 -3.95
N LEU A 135 2.41 -7.60 -4.46
CA LEU A 135 3.46 -8.36 -5.14
C LEU A 135 4.02 -7.59 -6.34
N LEU A 136 3.14 -6.98 -7.14
CA LEU A 136 3.55 -6.12 -8.25
C LEU A 136 4.36 -4.92 -7.76
N CYS A 137 3.93 -4.23 -6.70
CA CYS A 137 4.67 -3.09 -6.14
C CYS A 137 6.02 -3.46 -5.49
N PHE A 138 6.17 -4.70 -5.02
CA PHE A 138 7.46 -5.22 -4.55
C PHE A 138 8.42 -5.54 -5.71
N SER A 139 7.91 -5.89 -6.89
CA SER A 139 8.74 -6.40 -7.98
C SER A 139 9.85 -5.45 -8.47
N PRO A 140 9.65 -4.13 -8.66
CA PRO A 140 10.76 -3.24 -9.04
C PRO A 140 11.83 -3.17 -7.95
N GLN A 141 11.44 -3.25 -6.69
CA GLN A 141 12.39 -3.20 -5.57
C GLN A 141 13.24 -4.47 -5.50
N LEU A 142 12.64 -5.64 -5.75
CA LEU A 142 13.38 -6.89 -5.84
C LEU A 142 14.33 -6.90 -7.03
N VAL A 143 13.90 -6.41 -8.19
CA VAL A 143 14.77 -6.28 -9.38
C VAL A 143 15.98 -5.41 -9.04
N ILE A 144 15.78 -4.20 -8.51
CA ILE A 144 16.90 -3.33 -8.13
C ILE A 144 17.79 -4.00 -7.07
N PHE A 145 17.22 -4.65 -6.07
CA PHE A 145 17.97 -5.32 -5.01
C PHE A 145 18.87 -6.44 -5.55
N PHE A 146 18.36 -7.29 -6.44
CA PHE A 146 19.13 -8.39 -7.02
C PHE A 146 20.13 -7.94 -8.08
N THR A 147 19.80 -6.89 -8.85
CA THR A 147 20.71 -6.33 -9.86
C THR A 147 21.83 -5.51 -9.23
N TYR A 148 21.58 -4.87 -8.07
CA TYR A 148 22.51 -3.97 -7.39
C TYR A 148 22.68 -4.33 -5.89
N PRO A 149 23.27 -5.50 -5.56
CA PRO A 149 23.35 -5.99 -4.18
C PRO A 149 24.16 -5.09 -3.23
N ASP A 150 25.12 -4.33 -3.77
CA ASP A 150 26.02 -3.45 -3.00
C ASP A 150 25.73 -1.96 -3.21
N LEU A 151 24.51 -1.56 -3.63
CA LEU A 151 24.20 -0.15 -3.86
C LEU A 151 24.24 0.65 -2.54
N PRO A 152 25.28 1.46 -2.29
CA PRO A 152 25.37 2.20 -1.04
C PRO A 152 24.44 3.41 -1.12
N VAL A 153 23.70 3.70 -0.04
CA VAL A 153 22.86 4.91 0.07
C VAL A 153 23.64 6.18 -0.25
N SER A 154 24.92 6.23 0.11
CA SER A 154 25.81 7.38 -0.10
C SER A 154 26.29 7.56 -1.55
N ARG A 155 26.21 6.53 -2.39
CA ARG A 155 26.64 6.56 -3.80
C ARG A 155 25.49 6.43 -4.79
N SER A 156 24.26 6.19 -4.33
CA SER A 156 23.11 6.13 -5.23
C SER A 156 22.73 7.52 -5.71
N THR A 157 22.39 7.66 -6.99
CA THR A 157 21.93 8.92 -7.60
C THR A 157 20.55 9.36 -7.07
N PHE A 158 19.85 8.51 -6.31
CA PHE A 158 18.55 8.78 -5.72
C PHE A 158 18.56 9.95 -4.71
N ALA A 159 17.50 10.76 -4.71
CA ALA A 159 17.37 11.89 -3.79
C ALA A 159 17.11 11.45 -2.34
N ARG A 160 16.59 10.23 -2.15
CA ARG A 160 16.26 9.61 -0.86
C ARG A 160 16.52 8.10 -0.92
N PRO A 161 16.79 7.46 0.24
CA PRO A 161 16.82 6.01 0.29
C PRO A 161 15.40 5.42 0.12
N PHE A 162 15.36 4.23 -0.45
CA PHE A 162 14.17 3.38 -0.62
C PHE A 162 14.34 2.04 0.11
N LEU A 163 13.24 1.33 0.34
CA LEU A 163 13.20 0.00 0.98
C LEU A 163 14.29 -1.00 0.53
N PHE A 164 14.65 -1.05 -0.76
CA PHE A 164 15.70 -1.97 -1.24
C PHE A 164 17.10 -1.67 -0.66
N ASN A 165 17.36 -0.44 -0.19
CA ASN A 165 18.62 -0.10 0.49
C ASN A 165 18.68 -0.67 1.92
N PHE A 166 17.55 -1.12 2.45
CA PHE A 166 17.41 -1.60 3.82
C PHE A 166 16.90 -3.05 3.81
N VAL A 167 17.81 -4.01 3.60
CA VAL A 167 17.49 -5.45 3.50
C VAL A 167 16.62 -5.95 4.66
N LEU A 168 16.93 -5.51 5.88
CA LEU A 168 16.14 -5.87 7.06
C LEU A 168 14.71 -5.34 6.98
N ALA A 169 14.50 -4.12 6.51
CA ALA A 169 13.16 -3.54 6.33
C ALA A 169 12.39 -4.25 5.21
N LEU A 170 13.06 -4.51 4.08
CA LEU A 170 12.47 -5.23 2.95
C LEU A 170 12.04 -6.66 3.36
N GLY A 171 12.93 -7.40 4.03
CA GLY A 171 12.65 -8.73 4.57
C GLY A 171 11.56 -8.71 5.64
N PHE A 172 11.53 -7.69 6.49
CA PHE A 172 10.51 -7.55 7.53
C PHE A 172 9.11 -7.32 6.95
N ILE A 173 8.96 -6.38 6.02
CA ILE A 173 7.64 -6.05 5.44
C ILE A 173 7.12 -7.22 4.59
N SER A 174 7.98 -7.83 3.77
CA SER A 174 7.63 -9.03 3.01
C SER A 174 7.25 -10.21 3.92
N GLY A 175 7.97 -10.38 5.03
CA GLY A 175 7.64 -11.34 6.08
C GLY A 175 6.25 -11.11 6.69
N ILE A 176 5.93 -9.87 7.09
CA ILE A 176 4.60 -9.51 7.60
C ILE A 176 3.50 -9.86 6.61
N MET A 177 3.65 -9.44 5.34
CA MET A 177 2.62 -9.71 4.31
C MET A 177 2.45 -11.20 4.04
N THR A 178 3.53 -11.97 4.08
CA THR A 178 3.51 -13.43 3.92
C THR A 178 2.79 -14.10 5.08
N ILE A 179 3.11 -13.72 6.32
CA ILE A 179 2.43 -14.23 7.53
C ILE A 179 0.95 -13.88 7.51
N MET A 180 0.59 -12.65 7.19
CA MET A 180 -0.81 -12.22 7.12
C MET A 180 -1.61 -12.98 6.07
N THR A 181 -1.01 -13.19 4.89
CA THR A 181 -1.64 -13.98 3.82
C THR A 181 -1.78 -15.44 4.24
N GLY A 182 -0.74 -16.03 4.83
CA GLY A 182 -0.75 -17.40 5.36
C GLY A 182 -1.83 -17.61 6.42
N VAL A 183 -1.89 -16.75 7.43
CA VAL A 183 -2.94 -16.79 8.48
C VAL A 183 -4.34 -16.68 7.86
N SER A 184 -4.52 -15.80 6.88
CA SER A 184 -5.80 -15.64 6.18
C SER A 184 -6.20 -16.92 5.45
N VAL A 185 -5.27 -17.55 4.71
CA VAL A 185 -5.50 -18.81 3.99
C VAL A 185 -5.80 -19.95 4.97
N THR A 186 -4.99 -20.14 6.00
CA THR A 186 -5.17 -21.21 7.00
C THR A 186 -6.52 -21.09 7.70
N ARG A 187 -6.89 -19.88 8.15
CA ARG A 187 -8.20 -19.61 8.78
C ARG A 187 -9.36 -20.08 7.90
N THR A 188 -9.19 -19.95 6.58
CA THR A 188 -10.23 -20.22 5.59
C THR A 188 -10.37 -21.69 5.27
N ILE A 189 -9.24 -22.36 5.13
CA ILE A 189 -9.18 -23.81 4.99
C ILE A 189 -9.86 -24.44 6.21
N VAL A 190 -9.46 -24.02 7.42
CA VAL A 190 -10.05 -24.50 8.68
C VAL A 190 -11.56 -24.30 8.68
N VAL A 191 -12.05 -23.08 8.47
CA VAL A 191 -13.50 -22.81 8.49
C VAL A 191 -14.27 -23.60 7.41
N THR A 192 -13.68 -23.78 6.23
CA THR A 192 -14.31 -24.52 5.13
C THR A 192 -14.38 -26.01 5.42
N VAL A 193 -13.30 -26.60 5.97
CA VAL A 193 -13.25 -28.00 6.40
C VAL A 193 -14.26 -28.24 7.53
N TYR A 194 -14.29 -27.37 8.54
CA TYR A 194 -15.27 -27.46 9.63
C TYR A 194 -16.72 -27.33 9.14
N ARG A 195 -17.00 -26.52 8.10
CA ARG A 195 -18.34 -26.43 7.50
C ARG A 195 -18.74 -27.71 6.77
N LYS A 196 -17.80 -28.38 6.09
CA LYS A 196 -18.05 -29.65 5.40
C LYS A 196 -18.17 -30.84 6.34
N ALA A 197 -17.48 -30.82 7.48
CA ALA A 197 -17.47 -31.91 8.46
C ALA A 197 -18.71 -31.97 9.37
N LYS A 198 -19.80 -31.25 9.05
CA LYS A 198 -20.99 -31.14 9.91
C LYS A 198 -21.76 -32.48 9.99
N PRO A 199 -21.85 -33.14 11.17
CA PRO A 199 -22.78 -34.27 11.38
C PRO A 199 -24.20 -33.73 11.62
N SER A 200 -25.21 -34.53 11.28
CA SER A 200 -26.64 -34.16 11.28
C SER A 200 -27.31 -34.11 12.66
N SER A 201 -26.62 -34.38 13.77
CA SER A 201 -27.26 -34.49 15.09
C SER A 201 -27.32 -33.16 15.88
N THR A 202 -28.45 -32.98 16.58
CA THR A 202 -28.86 -31.75 17.26
C THR A 202 -27.96 -31.37 18.45
N GLU A 203 -27.43 -32.36 19.20
CA GLU A 203 -26.49 -32.14 20.32
C GLU A 203 -25.07 -31.75 19.85
N GLY A 204 -24.62 -32.31 18.72
CA GLY A 204 -23.36 -31.91 18.09
C GLY A 204 -23.40 -30.47 17.56
N GLN A 205 -24.59 -29.93 17.32
CA GLN A 205 -24.80 -28.61 16.74
C GLN A 205 -24.60 -27.47 17.76
N GLU A 206 -24.92 -27.66 19.03
CA GLU A 206 -24.68 -26.66 20.08
C GLU A 206 -23.20 -26.58 20.47
N ARG A 207 -22.57 -27.74 20.74
CA ARG A 207 -21.13 -27.82 21.03
C ARG A 207 -20.25 -27.28 19.88
N SER A 208 -20.64 -27.54 18.63
CA SER A 208 -19.90 -27.02 17.46
C SER A 208 -20.11 -25.51 17.24
N LYS A 209 -21.30 -24.97 17.52
CA LYS A 209 -21.54 -23.52 17.53
C LYS A 209 -20.72 -22.80 18.59
N GLU A 210 -20.62 -23.36 19.79
CA GLU A 210 -19.86 -22.79 20.90
C GLU A 210 -18.35 -22.81 20.63
N ARG A 211 -17.80 -23.93 20.13
CA ARG A 211 -16.40 -24.00 19.67
C ARG A 211 -16.10 -23.03 18.52
N ARG A 212 -17.04 -22.88 17.58
CA ARG A 212 -16.91 -21.94 16.45
C ARG A 212 -16.93 -20.48 16.92
N SER A 213 -17.81 -20.13 17.85
CA SER A 213 -17.85 -18.83 18.52
C SER A 213 -16.51 -18.52 19.21
N GLY A 214 -15.97 -19.49 19.96
CA GLY A 214 -14.67 -19.38 20.62
C GLY A 214 -13.52 -19.17 19.63
N PHE A 215 -13.45 -19.96 18.56
CA PHE A 215 -12.41 -19.84 17.54
C PHE A 215 -12.51 -18.55 16.73
N GLU A 216 -13.71 -18.12 16.33
CA GLU A 216 -13.92 -16.85 15.63
C GLU A 216 -13.53 -15.67 16.54
N LYS A 217 -13.83 -15.74 17.84
CA LYS A 217 -13.43 -14.75 18.84
C LYS A 217 -11.90 -14.72 19.00
N TRP A 218 -11.25 -15.87 19.17
CA TRP A 218 -9.79 -15.98 19.28
C TRP A 218 -9.06 -15.52 18.02
N SER A 219 -9.53 -15.91 16.84
CA SER A 219 -8.96 -15.48 15.56
C SER A 219 -9.10 -13.96 15.35
N ASN A 220 -10.22 -13.38 15.75
CA ASN A 220 -10.40 -11.92 15.70
C ASN A 220 -9.51 -11.19 16.71
N ILE A 221 -9.32 -11.74 17.91
CA ILE A 221 -8.38 -11.21 18.91
C ILE A 221 -6.95 -11.30 18.38
N PHE A 222 -6.54 -12.45 17.85
CA PHE A 222 -5.22 -12.64 17.27
C PHE A 222 -4.98 -11.68 16.09
N ALA A 223 -5.94 -11.53 15.19
CA ALA A 223 -5.85 -10.55 14.10
C ALA A 223 -5.78 -9.10 14.63
N ALA A 224 -6.55 -8.76 15.67
CA ALA A 224 -6.50 -7.44 16.29
C ALA A 224 -5.15 -7.17 16.98
N VAL A 225 -4.59 -8.16 17.68
CA VAL A 225 -3.27 -8.10 18.31
C VAL A 225 -2.16 -8.04 17.28
N LEU A 226 -2.24 -8.83 16.20
CA LEU A 226 -1.27 -8.78 15.10
C LEU A 226 -1.30 -7.40 14.44
N ILE A 227 -2.50 -6.85 14.18
CA ILE A 227 -2.66 -5.51 13.60
C ILE A 227 -2.16 -4.44 14.57
N ALA A 228 -2.48 -4.52 15.86
CA ALA A 228 -2.00 -3.58 16.87
C ALA A 228 -0.48 -3.67 17.04
N SER A 229 0.09 -4.87 16.99
CA SER A 229 1.54 -5.09 16.99
C SER A 229 2.18 -4.57 15.72
N ILE A 230 1.59 -4.75 14.54
CA ILE A 230 2.12 -4.19 13.30
C ILE A 230 2.03 -2.66 13.32
N ILE A 231 0.91 -2.08 13.78
CA ILE A 231 0.76 -0.62 13.94
C ILE A 231 1.77 -0.10 14.95
N SER A 232 1.94 -0.79 16.07
CA SER A 232 2.92 -0.45 17.12
C SER A 232 4.35 -0.56 16.60
N VAL A 233 4.69 -1.60 15.85
CA VAL A 233 6.03 -1.80 15.28
C VAL A 233 6.29 -0.84 14.12
N VAL A 234 5.31 -0.50 13.29
CA VAL A 234 5.45 0.54 12.27
C VAL A 234 5.58 1.92 12.91
N LYS A 235 4.77 2.23 13.93
CA LYS A 235 4.76 3.52 14.62
C LYS A 235 5.96 3.73 15.54
N TYR A 236 6.43 2.71 16.25
CA TYR A 236 7.52 2.82 17.23
C TYR A 236 8.82 2.16 16.75
N GLY A 237 8.74 1.04 16.04
CA GLY A 237 9.92 0.34 15.50
C GLY A 237 10.44 0.90 14.17
N PHE A 238 9.55 1.27 13.23
CA PHE A 238 9.97 1.86 11.97
C PHE A 238 10.22 3.35 12.14
N ILE A 239 9.26 4.14 12.62
CA ILE A 239 9.47 5.60 12.80
C ILE A 239 10.48 5.90 13.90
N GLY A 240 10.47 5.21 15.04
CA GLY A 240 11.40 5.49 16.16
C GLY A 240 12.82 4.97 15.93
N ASN A 241 12.97 3.74 15.43
CA ASN A 241 14.29 3.13 15.29
C ASN A 241 14.98 3.52 13.96
N THR A 242 14.25 3.83 12.88
CA THR A 242 14.89 4.38 11.67
C THR A 242 15.27 5.85 11.84
N THR A 243 14.52 6.65 12.61
CA THR A 243 14.92 8.03 12.92
C THR A 243 16.09 8.08 13.89
N ALA A 244 16.15 7.18 14.88
CA ALA A 244 17.29 7.06 15.80
C ALA A 244 18.54 6.47 15.12
N PHE A 245 18.40 5.44 14.28
CA PHE A 245 19.52 4.86 13.52
C PHE A 245 20.04 5.82 12.43
N ALA A 246 19.15 6.51 11.71
CA ALA A 246 19.54 7.56 10.75
C ALA A 246 20.12 8.82 11.44
N ALA A 247 19.70 9.13 12.66
CA ALA A 247 20.26 10.21 13.47
C ALA A 247 21.65 9.85 14.03
N GLY A 248 21.84 8.62 14.50
CA GLY A 248 23.09 8.18 15.12
C GLY A 248 24.21 7.86 14.13
N MET A 249 23.88 7.39 12.91
CA MET A 249 24.88 6.93 11.94
C MET A 249 25.06 7.84 10.72
N LEU A 250 24.08 8.72 10.38
CA LEU A 250 24.08 9.42 9.10
C LEU A 250 23.57 10.88 9.08
N GLY A 251 23.07 11.47 10.19
CA GLY A 251 22.70 12.90 10.22
C GLY A 251 21.52 13.33 9.30
N TYR A 252 20.70 12.40 8.79
CA TYR A 252 19.60 12.67 7.84
C TYR A 252 18.24 12.80 8.53
N GLN A 253 18.04 13.82 9.36
CA GLN A 253 16.76 14.07 10.05
C GLN A 253 15.59 14.46 9.11
N THR A 254 15.83 14.91 7.87
CA THR A 254 14.77 15.54 7.03
C THR A 254 14.47 14.86 5.70
N ARG A 255 15.21 13.81 5.30
CA ARG A 255 15.00 13.14 3.99
C ARG A 255 14.09 11.91 4.04
N MET A 256 13.94 11.25 5.19
CA MET A 256 13.17 10.00 5.29
C MET A 256 11.64 10.20 5.43
N ILE A 257 11.16 11.42 5.64
CA ILE A 257 9.72 11.74 5.78
C ILE A 257 9.13 12.34 4.47
N ARG A 258 9.85 12.28 3.35
CA ARG A 258 9.28 12.65 2.03
C ARG A 258 8.61 11.44 1.39
N PHE A 259 7.41 11.12 1.87
CA PHE A 259 6.51 10.14 1.24
C PHE A 259 5.93 10.66 -0.09
N MET A 260 5.99 11.97 -0.33
CA MET A 260 5.54 12.59 -1.56
C MET A 260 6.61 12.45 -2.66
N PRO A 261 6.26 11.92 -3.85
CA PRO A 261 7.12 11.98 -5.02
C PRO A 261 7.53 13.42 -5.32
N LYS A 262 8.82 13.64 -5.61
CA LYS A 262 9.23 14.93 -6.17
C LYS A 262 8.90 14.94 -7.66
N SER A 263 8.29 16.02 -8.11
CA SER A 263 7.99 16.25 -9.52
C SER A 263 8.19 17.74 -9.83
N ASN A 264 8.22 18.07 -11.12
CA ASN A 264 8.27 19.44 -11.60
C ASN A 264 6.90 20.14 -11.60
N VAL A 265 5.85 19.45 -11.13
CA VAL A 265 4.47 19.92 -11.20
C VAL A 265 4.05 20.46 -9.82
N SER A 266 3.30 21.56 -9.82
CA SER A 266 2.81 22.22 -8.62
C SER A 266 1.38 21.78 -8.28
N LEU A 267 1.01 21.85 -7.00
CA LEU A 267 -0.39 21.67 -6.57
C LEU A 267 -1.35 22.72 -7.14
N THR A 268 -0.82 23.85 -7.60
CA THR A 268 -1.58 24.94 -8.22
C THR A 268 -1.90 24.67 -9.69
N ASP A 269 -1.28 23.67 -10.29
CA ASP A 269 -1.48 23.34 -11.70
C ASP A 269 -2.87 22.70 -11.89
N LEU A 270 -3.54 23.04 -12.98
CA LEU A 270 -4.95 22.71 -13.19
C LEU A 270 -5.21 21.20 -13.14
N ASP A 271 -4.33 20.40 -13.76
CA ASP A 271 -4.41 18.94 -13.75
C ASP A 271 -4.30 18.36 -12.33
N GLN A 272 -3.45 18.94 -11.48
CA GLN A 272 -3.26 18.52 -10.10
C GLN A 272 -4.44 18.92 -9.20
N VAL A 273 -4.99 20.12 -9.39
CA VAL A 273 -6.21 20.58 -8.67
C VAL A 273 -7.41 19.71 -9.04
N VAL A 274 -7.59 19.43 -10.34
CA VAL A 274 -8.68 18.57 -10.83
C VAL A 274 -8.54 17.15 -10.28
N ALA A 275 -7.33 16.59 -10.30
CA ALA A 275 -7.07 15.28 -9.72
C ALA A 275 -7.45 15.24 -8.23
N LEU A 276 -7.02 16.24 -7.44
CA LEU A 276 -7.32 16.35 -6.02
C LEU A 276 -8.82 16.48 -5.74
N ALA A 277 -9.52 17.32 -6.51
CA ALA A 277 -10.97 17.48 -6.40
C ALA A 277 -11.70 16.15 -6.65
N GLY A 278 -11.27 15.38 -7.65
CA GLY A 278 -11.80 14.04 -7.92
C GLY A 278 -11.74 13.11 -6.71
N GLY A 279 -10.58 13.04 -6.05
CA GLY A 279 -10.41 12.24 -4.83
C GLY A 279 -11.31 12.72 -3.68
N ALA A 280 -11.43 14.04 -3.50
CA ALA A 280 -12.31 14.63 -2.49
C ALA A 280 -13.79 14.26 -2.71
N PHE A 281 -14.26 14.31 -3.97
CA PHE A 281 -15.62 13.87 -4.31
C PHE A 281 -15.83 12.39 -3.99
N THR A 282 -14.89 11.51 -4.35
CA THR A 282 -14.97 10.08 -4.03
C THR A 282 -15.10 9.85 -2.51
N LEU A 283 -14.32 10.57 -1.69
CA LEU A 283 -14.43 10.45 -0.24
C LEU A 283 -15.78 10.93 0.28
N LEU A 284 -16.29 12.06 -0.20
CA LEU A 284 -17.60 12.59 0.20
C LEU A 284 -18.73 11.61 -0.14
N PHE A 285 -18.70 11.01 -1.34
CA PHE A 285 -19.68 9.99 -1.73
C PHE A 285 -19.60 8.75 -0.84
N SER A 286 -18.40 8.28 -0.51
CA SER A 286 -18.20 7.12 0.38
C SER A 286 -18.70 7.38 1.80
N ILE A 287 -18.48 8.59 2.34
CA ILE A 287 -19.02 9.02 3.63
C ILE A 287 -20.55 9.10 3.58
N TYR A 288 -21.10 9.68 2.51
CA TYR A 288 -22.54 9.78 2.32
C TYR A 288 -23.20 8.39 2.24
N ASP A 289 -22.64 7.47 1.46
CA ASP A 289 -23.14 6.10 1.33
C ASP A 289 -23.03 5.33 2.64
N ALA A 290 -21.95 5.54 3.40
CA ALA A 290 -21.85 5.00 4.74
C ALA A 290 -23.00 5.54 5.61
N ALA A 291 -23.15 6.86 5.71
CA ALA A 291 -24.19 7.51 6.53
C ALA A 291 -25.61 7.05 6.13
N LYS A 292 -25.91 6.93 4.83
CA LYS A 292 -27.17 6.38 4.33
C LYS A 292 -27.36 4.91 4.76
N GLY A 293 -26.32 4.10 4.65
CA GLY A 293 -26.33 2.70 5.11
C GLY A 293 -26.62 2.57 6.61
N TRP A 294 -26.09 3.48 7.44
CA TRP A 294 -26.39 3.54 8.87
C TRP A 294 -27.86 3.86 9.12
N ARG A 295 -28.43 4.88 8.45
CA ARG A 295 -29.85 5.27 8.59
C ARG A 295 -30.82 4.15 8.20
N LEU A 296 -30.54 3.44 7.12
CA LEU A 296 -31.35 2.30 6.69
C LEU A 296 -31.29 1.16 7.71
N SER A 297 -30.09 0.82 8.20
CA SER A 297 -29.94 -0.22 9.21
C SER A 297 -30.63 0.12 10.54
N SER A 298 -30.69 1.38 10.95
CA SER A 298 -31.42 1.79 12.15
C SER A 298 -32.93 1.71 11.94
N SER A 299 -33.43 2.08 10.75
CA SER A 299 -34.87 2.06 10.45
C SER A 299 -35.42 0.63 10.39
N THR A 300 -34.70 -0.33 9.80
CA THR A 300 -35.10 -1.75 9.82
C THR A 300 -35.11 -2.32 11.23
N ARG A 301 -34.19 -1.87 12.10
CA ARG A 301 -34.14 -2.31 13.49
C ARG A 301 -35.32 -1.75 14.30
N ALA A 302 -35.78 -0.53 14.01
CA ALA A 302 -36.96 0.06 14.65
C ALA A 302 -38.28 -0.58 14.16
N GLY A 303 -38.38 -0.96 12.88
CA GLY A 303 -39.58 -1.60 12.33
C GLY A 303 -39.83 -3.05 12.76
N ASN A 304 -38.80 -3.77 13.22
CA ASN A 304 -38.95 -5.14 13.74
C ASN A 304 -39.31 -5.21 15.23
N HIS A 305 -39.51 -4.06 15.90
CA HIS A 305 -39.91 -3.94 17.30
C HIS A 305 -41.36 -3.47 17.49
N ILE A 306 -42.16 -3.47 16.40
CA ILE A 306 -43.61 -3.26 16.38
C ILE A 306 -44.25 -4.57 15.92
#